data_AF-A0ABD5K450-F1
#
_entry.id   AF-A0ABD5K450-F1
#
_cell.length_a   1.000
_cell.length_b   1.000
_cell.length_c   1.000
_cell.angle_alpha   90.00
_cell.angle_beta   90.00
_cell.angle_gamma   90.00
#
_symmetry.space_group_name_H-M   'P 1'
#
loop_
_entity.id
_entity.type
_entity.pdbx_description
1 polymer ?
#
loop_
_entity_poly.entity_id
_entity_poly.type
_entity_poly.pdbx_seq_one_letter_code
_entity_poly.pdbx_strand_id
1 'polypeptide(L)'
;MGLAIGIFVLSAPSFAQSASDDIDELARKVSNPASFMISVPVHSDIDFGRGSGKVRGFSLDIEPVIPMRFNDRWNVISHTDIPLVYSNPFGDVGSNFGLGDITQTFSFTPSAHGPVIWAIGPQFSFPTATDDLLGSGKFSLGPSGLLLYQTSAITTGLSSNHIWSVLGADSRPDVNRTELQPFTAWHIGKGRTISANL
;
A
#
# COMPACT_ATOMS: atom_id res chain seq x y z
N MET A 1 16.61 6.46 -2.21
CA MET A 1 16.45 5.79 -0.90
C MET A 1 15.63 6.73 -0.05
N GLY A 2 14.31 6.65 -0.19
CA GLY A 2 13.37 7.34 0.70
C GLY A 2 13.36 6.63 2.04
N LEU A 3 13.35 7.38 3.12
CA LEU A 3 13.20 6.86 4.47
C LEU A 3 11.71 6.93 4.80
N ALA A 4 11.00 5.81 4.70
CA ALA A 4 9.61 5.73 5.15
C ALA A 4 9.57 5.66 6.68
N ILE A 5 8.91 6.62 7.33
CA ILE A 5 8.64 6.60 8.77
C ILE A 5 7.12 6.52 8.96
N GLY A 6 6.60 5.33 9.23
CA GLY A 6 5.21 5.14 9.66
C GLY A 6 5.10 5.24 11.18
N ILE A 7 4.31 6.19 11.70
CA ILE A 7 3.94 6.26 13.12
C ILE A 7 2.49 5.78 13.26
N PHE A 8 2.30 4.65 13.94
CA PHE A 8 0.99 4.19 14.41
C PHE A 8 0.87 4.48 15.90
N VAL A 9 -0.12 5.28 16.31
CA VAL A 9 -0.46 5.51 17.72
C VAL A 9 -1.71 4.72 18.06
N LEU A 10 -1.59 3.75 18.95
CA LEU A 10 -2.71 3.04 19.59
C LEU A 10 -2.49 3.05 21.10
N SER A 11 -3.38 3.72 21.82
CA SER A 11 -3.46 3.69 23.29
C SER A 11 -4.50 2.67 23.73
N ALA A 12 -4.09 1.66 24.49
CA ALA A 12 -5.01 0.73 25.16
C ALA A 12 -4.53 0.41 26.60
N PRO A 13 -5.45 0.30 27.58
CA PRO A 13 -5.13 -0.03 28.96
C PRO A 13 -4.80 -1.53 29.14
N SER A 14 -3.88 -1.81 30.06
CA SER A 14 -3.33 -3.14 30.33
C SER A 14 -4.34 -4.10 30.99
N PHE A 15 -4.64 -5.23 30.34
CA PHE A 15 -5.16 -6.46 30.96
C PHE A 15 -4.30 -7.65 30.50
N ALA A 16 -3.28 -8.00 31.29
CA ALA A 16 -2.21 -8.91 30.89
C ALA A 16 -2.61 -10.39 31.02
N GLN A 17 -2.86 -11.06 29.87
CA GLN A 17 -2.44 -12.43 29.50
C GLN A 17 -3.35 -12.98 28.38
N SER A 18 -4.65 -12.70 28.40
CA SER A 18 -5.52 -12.85 27.22
C SER A 18 -5.33 -11.70 26.23
N ALA A 19 -5.15 -10.47 26.73
CA ALA A 19 -4.93 -9.33 25.84
C ALA A 19 -3.57 -9.40 25.14
N SER A 20 -2.55 -10.10 25.66
CA SER A 20 -1.27 -10.22 24.95
C SER A 20 -1.40 -11.02 23.66
N ASP A 21 -2.13 -12.14 23.71
CA ASP A 21 -2.35 -12.98 22.52
C ASP A 21 -3.25 -12.26 21.50
N ASP A 22 -4.29 -11.56 21.96
CA ASP A 22 -5.16 -10.73 21.09
C ASP A 22 -4.38 -9.58 20.44
N ILE A 23 -3.50 -8.92 21.20
CA ILE A 23 -2.65 -7.82 20.72
C ILE A 23 -1.60 -8.34 19.73
N ASP A 24 -1.02 -9.52 19.98
CA ASP A 24 -0.07 -10.15 19.05
C ASP A 24 -0.76 -10.66 17.78
N GLU A 25 -2.01 -11.14 17.86
CA GLU A 25 -2.83 -11.42 16.69
C GLU A 25 -3.13 -10.16 15.87
N LEU A 26 -3.49 -9.07 16.53
CA LEU A 26 -3.73 -7.80 15.85
C LEU A 26 -2.47 -7.30 15.13
N ALA A 27 -1.31 -7.36 15.79
CA ALA A 27 -0.03 -6.97 15.17
C ALA A 27 0.29 -7.81 13.93
N ARG A 28 -0.04 -9.10 13.93
CA ARG A 28 0.07 -9.97 12.74
C ARG A 28 -0.90 -9.59 11.64
N LYS A 29 -2.16 -9.27 11.97
CA LYS A 29 -3.16 -8.79 10.99
C LYS A 29 -2.70 -7.48 10.34
N VAL A 30 -2.18 -6.53 11.13
CA VAL A 30 -1.64 -5.26 10.62
C VAL A 30 -0.51 -5.48 9.59
N SER A 31 0.35 -6.48 9.79
CA SER A 31 1.45 -6.79 8.86
C SER A 31 1.05 -7.66 7.67
N ASN A 32 -0.22 -8.05 7.56
CA ASN A 32 -0.74 -8.87 6.48
C ASN A 32 -1.67 -8.02 5.59
N PRO A 33 -1.23 -7.65 4.37
CA PRO A 33 -2.04 -6.85 3.44
C PRO A 33 -3.34 -7.52 2.99
N ALA A 34 -3.46 -8.84 3.15
CA ALA A 34 -4.68 -9.60 2.87
C ALA A 34 -5.45 -10.00 4.14
N SER A 35 -5.16 -9.37 5.27
CA SER A 35 -5.90 -9.63 6.51
C SER A 35 -7.34 -9.13 6.41
N PHE A 36 -8.23 -9.81 7.14
CA PHE A 36 -9.62 -9.38 7.28
C PHE A 36 -9.75 -8.31 8.37
N MET A 37 -9.10 -7.16 8.17
CA MET A 37 -9.16 -5.98 9.02
C MET A 37 -9.45 -4.73 8.18
N ILE A 38 -10.42 -3.92 8.60
CA ILE A 38 -10.64 -2.61 8.00
C ILE A 38 -9.58 -1.65 8.54
N SER A 39 -8.85 -0.98 7.66
CA SER A 39 -7.83 0.00 8.03
C SER A 39 -7.77 1.14 7.02
N VAL A 40 -7.20 2.27 7.47
CA VAL A 40 -6.84 3.40 6.61
C VAL A 40 -5.42 3.81 6.99
N PRO A 41 -4.39 3.13 6.46
CA PRO A 41 -3.02 3.58 6.60
C PRO A 41 -2.85 4.96 5.95
N VAL A 42 -1.93 5.71 6.53
CA VAL A 42 -1.49 7.00 5.99
C VAL A 42 0.02 6.94 5.92
N HIS A 43 0.56 6.99 4.72
CA HIS A 43 2.00 6.96 4.47
C HIS A 43 2.45 8.31 3.96
N SER A 44 3.67 8.71 4.33
CA SER A 44 4.29 9.89 3.74
C SER A 44 5.71 9.59 3.28
N ASP A 45 6.04 10.06 2.08
CA ASP A 45 7.39 10.03 1.52
C ASP A 45 7.88 11.46 1.30
N ILE A 46 9.14 11.71 1.61
CA ILE A 46 9.82 12.97 1.34
C ILE A 46 11.07 12.68 0.50
N ASP A 47 11.09 13.24 -0.71
CA ASP A 47 12.25 13.22 -1.59
C ASP A 47 13.03 14.54 -1.46
N PHE A 48 14.26 14.48 -0.94
CA PHE A 48 15.19 15.61 -0.79
C PHE A 48 16.05 15.88 -2.05
N GLY A 49 15.77 15.17 -3.14
CA GLY A 49 16.56 15.21 -4.38
C GLY A 49 17.98 14.67 -4.18
N ARG A 50 18.72 14.53 -5.29
CA ARG A 50 20.12 14.05 -5.25
C ARG A 50 21.06 15.12 -4.69
N GLY A 51 21.16 15.20 -3.37
CA GLY A 51 22.17 15.99 -2.66
C GLY A 51 21.93 17.50 -2.62
N SER A 52 20.73 17.97 -3.01
CA SER A 52 20.43 19.41 -3.06
C SER A 52 20.00 20.02 -1.73
N GLY A 53 19.67 19.19 -0.72
CA GLY A 53 19.14 19.64 0.57
C GLY A 53 17.74 20.29 0.52
N LYS A 54 17.15 20.41 -0.68
CA LYS A 54 15.81 20.94 -0.90
C LYS A 54 14.83 19.79 -1.14
N VAL A 55 13.62 19.88 -0.59
CA VAL A 55 12.53 18.95 -0.91
C VAL A 55 12.15 19.12 -2.39
N ARG A 56 12.21 18.01 -3.13
CA ARG A 56 11.85 17.90 -4.55
C ARG A 56 10.52 17.18 -4.76
N GLY A 57 10.15 16.32 -3.82
CA GLY A 57 8.89 15.61 -3.83
C GLY A 57 8.41 15.36 -2.42
N PHE A 58 7.10 15.35 -2.26
CA PHE A 58 6.45 14.84 -1.06
C PHE A 58 5.17 14.13 -1.50
N SER A 59 4.93 12.93 -0.98
CA SER A 59 3.64 12.26 -1.09
C SER A 59 3.04 12.06 0.29
N LEU A 60 1.71 12.15 0.34
CA LEU A 60 0.88 11.68 1.43
C LEU A 60 -0.16 10.75 0.84
N ASP A 61 -0.01 9.46 1.10
CA ASP A 61 -0.81 8.40 0.53
C ASP A 61 -1.81 7.94 1.59
N ILE A 62 -3.11 8.03 1.26
CA ILE A 62 -4.21 7.61 2.12
C ILE A 62 -4.79 6.33 1.52
N GLU A 63 -4.75 5.24 2.28
CA GLU A 63 -4.92 3.90 1.71
C GLU A 63 -6.10 3.10 2.33
N PRO A 64 -7.38 3.42 2.06
CA PRO A 64 -8.47 2.61 2.60
C PRO A 64 -8.38 1.13 2.17
N VAL A 65 -8.30 0.22 3.15
CA VAL A 65 -8.33 -1.24 2.97
C VAL A 65 -9.60 -1.78 3.61
N ILE A 66 -10.51 -2.30 2.78
CA ILE A 66 -11.82 -2.79 3.19
C ILE A 66 -12.00 -4.23 2.72
N PRO A 67 -11.79 -5.22 3.62
CA PRO A 67 -12.11 -6.61 3.35
C PRO A 67 -13.60 -6.87 3.47
N MET A 68 -14.14 -7.64 2.53
CA MET A 68 -15.53 -8.05 2.46
C MET A 68 -15.59 -9.54 2.14
N ARG A 69 -16.60 -10.23 2.67
CA ARG A 69 -16.84 -11.62 2.28
C ARG A 69 -17.53 -11.64 0.92
N PHE A 70 -16.92 -12.32 -0.04
CA PHE A 70 -17.50 -12.49 -1.38
C PHE A 70 -18.43 -13.70 -1.42
N ASN A 71 -18.00 -14.82 -0.83
CA ASN A 71 -18.80 -16.03 -0.57
C ASN A 71 -18.19 -16.84 0.58
N ASP A 72 -18.69 -18.04 0.84
CA ASP A 72 -18.22 -18.88 1.96
C ASP A 72 -16.77 -19.38 1.83
N ARG A 73 -16.17 -19.27 0.64
CA ARG A 73 -14.80 -19.72 0.35
C ARG A 73 -13.83 -18.57 0.09
N TRP A 74 -14.33 -17.40 -0.28
CA TRP A 74 -13.52 -16.28 -0.76
C TRP A 74 -13.89 -14.97 -0.09
N ASN A 75 -12.85 -14.25 0.30
CA ASN A 75 -12.92 -12.84 0.64
C ASN A 75 -12.43 -12.01 -0.54
N VAL A 76 -12.94 -10.79 -0.65
CA VAL A 76 -12.43 -9.76 -1.56
C VAL A 76 -11.96 -8.59 -0.70
N ILE A 77 -10.78 -8.07 -0.98
CA ILE A 77 -10.21 -6.91 -0.31
C ILE A 77 -10.20 -5.77 -1.31
N SER A 78 -10.93 -4.70 -0.99
CA SER A 78 -10.86 -3.44 -1.72
C SER A 78 -9.74 -2.61 -1.12
N HIS A 79 -8.71 -2.31 -1.90
CA HIS A 79 -7.62 -1.42 -1.51
C HIS A 79 -7.60 -0.22 -2.45
N THR A 80 -7.85 0.97 -1.90
CA THR A 80 -7.80 2.23 -2.63
C THR A 80 -6.56 2.99 -2.20
N ASP A 81 -5.77 3.51 -3.14
CA ASP A 81 -4.64 4.40 -2.87
C ASP A 81 -4.98 5.80 -3.39
N ILE A 82 -4.96 6.78 -2.49
CA ILE A 82 -5.28 8.17 -2.76
C ILE A 82 -4.04 9.02 -2.48
N PRO A 83 -3.22 9.31 -3.51
CA PRO A 83 -1.98 10.04 -3.34
C PRO A 83 -2.22 11.56 -3.40
N LEU A 84 -1.82 12.27 -2.36
CA LEU A 84 -1.66 13.73 -2.37
C LEU A 84 -0.19 14.05 -2.57
N VAL A 85 0.13 14.64 -3.71
CA VAL A 85 1.50 14.79 -4.19
C VAL A 85 1.86 16.26 -4.30
N TYR A 86 2.98 16.62 -3.69
CA TYR A 86 3.75 17.80 -4.01
C TYR A 86 4.94 17.40 -4.88
N SER A 87 5.07 18.04 -6.04
CA SER A 87 6.15 17.79 -6.98
C SER A 87 6.82 19.11 -7.36
N ASN A 88 8.13 19.19 -7.15
CA ASN A 88 8.97 20.31 -7.54
C ASN A 88 10.19 19.83 -8.37
N PRO A 89 9.95 19.30 -9.58
CA PRO A 89 11.00 18.74 -10.40
C PRO A 89 11.99 19.80 -10.90
N PHE A 90 11.54 21.05 -11.07
CA PHE A 90 12.34 22.14 -11.65
C PHE A 90 12.91 23.12 -10.61
N GLY A 91 12.59 22.95 -9.32
CA GLY A 91 13.15 23.74 -8.22
C GLY A 91 12.49 25.11 -8.11
N ASP A 92 13.24 26.18 -8.37
CA ASP A 92 12.77 27.54 -8.13
C ASP A 92 11.80 28.04 -9.23
N VAL A 93 11.46 27.19 -10.22
CA VAL A 93 10.76 27.56 -11.46
C VAL A 93 9.32 27.03 -11.53
N GLY A 94 8.89 26.19 -10.59
CA GLY A 94 7.50 25.74 -10.51
C GLY A 94 7.33 24.47 -9.71
N SER A 95 6.40 24.48 -8.77
CA SER A 95 5.97 23.32 -7.99
C SER A 95 4.47 23.16 -8.07
N ASN A 96 3.99 21.92 -8.17
CA ASN A 96 2.58 21.62 -8.15
C ASN A 96 2.25 20.78 -6.92
N PHE A 97 1.09 21.05 -6.33
CA PHE A 97 0.50 20.26 -5.27
C PHE A 97 -0.91 19.88 -5.67
N GLY A 98 -1.28 18.62 -5.45
CA GLY A 98 -2.62 18.18 -5.75
C GLY A 98 -2.78 16.68 -5.66
N LEU A 99 -3.87 16.19 -6.22
CA LEU A 99 -4.17 14.77 -6.30
C LEU A 99 -3.32 14.13 -7.40
N GLY A 100 -2.82 12.92 -7.16
CA GLY A 100 -2.26 12.05 -8.20
C GLY A 100 -3.32 11.13 -8.81
N ASP A 101 -2.86 10.12 -9.55
CA ASP A 101 -3.75 9.08 -10.08
C ASP A 101 -4.16 8.12 -8.95
N ILE A 102 -5.46 8.07 -8.64
CA ILE A 102 -6.01 7.14 -7.66
C ILE A 102 -5.91 5.72 -8.20
N THR A 103 -5.47 4.77 -7.37
CA THR A 103 -5.49 3.36 -7.73
C THR A 103 -6.50 2.57 -6.90
N GLN A 104 -7.09 1.56 -7.53
CA GLN A 104 -8.03 0.64 -6.89
C GLN A 104 -7.61 -0.78 -7.21
N THR A 105 -7.41 -1.58 -6.17
CA THR A 105 -7.09 -3.01 -6.29
C THR A 105 -8.20 -3.83 -5.64
N PHE A 106 -8.63 -4.90 -6.29
CA PHE A 106 -9.52 -5.90 -5.71
C PHE A 106 -8.79 -7.23 -5.59
N SER A 107 -8.46 -7.63 -4.37
CA SER A 107 -7.70 -8.86 -4.11
C SER A 107 -8.60 -9.96 -3.58
N PHE A 108 -8.72 -11.06 -4.33
CA PHE A 108 -9.47 -12.24 -3.92
C PHE A 108 -8.54 -13.21 -3.18
N THR A 109 -8.93 -13.61 -1.96
CA THR A 109 -8.15 -14.50 -1.11
C THR A 109 -9.05 -15.55 -0.44
N PRO A 110 -8.60 -16.79 -0.21
CA PRO A 110 -9.39 -17.79 0.50
C PRO A 110 -9.77 -17.35 1.92
N SER A 111 -11.04 -17.55 2.31
CA SER A 111 -11.55 -17.15 3.63
C SER A 111 -10.91 -17.91 4.79
N ALA A 112 -10.44 -19.14 4.54
CA ALA A 112 -9.64 -19.93 5.45
C ALA A 112 -8.28 -20.20 4.83
N HIS A 113 -7.22 -20.01 5.61
CA HIS A 113 -5.85 -20.21 5.18
C HIS A 113 -5.00 -20.78 6.31
N GLY A 114 -3.96 -21.53 5.93
CA GLY A 114 -2.90 -21.91 6.84
C GLY A 114 -1.86 -20.79 6.96
N PRO A 115 -0.58 -21.11 7.21
CA PRO A 115 0.46 -20.10 7.28
C PRO A 115 0.80 -19.48 5.92
N VAL A 116 0.43 -20.13 4.81
CA VAL A 116 0.59 -19.56 3.46
C VAL A 116 -0.70 -18.85 3.07
N ILE A 117 -0.59 -17.57 2.77
CA ILE A 117 -1.69 -16.69 2.39
C ILE A 117 -1.37 -16.13 1.01
N TRP A 118 -2.37 -16.08 0.15
CA TRP A 118 -2.21 -15.54 -1.19
C TRP A 118 -3.48 -14.80 -1.60
N ALA A 119 -3.32 -13.82 -2.49
CA ALA A 119 -4.41 -13.12 -3.10
C ALA A 119 -4.08 -12.78 -4.56
N ILE A 120 -5.11 -12.71 -5.41
CA ILE A 120 -4.97 -12.28 -6.81
C ILE A 120 -6.16 -11.41 -7.18
N GLY A 121 -5.99 -10.53 -8.16
CA GLY A 121 -7.12 -9.87 -8.77
C GLY A 121 -6.72 -8.72 -9.69
N PRO A 122 -7.67 -7.86 -10.06
CA PRO A 122 -7.40 -6.72 -10.91
C PRO A 122 -6.95 -5.50 -10.10
N GLN A 123 -6.10 -4.69 -10.73
CA GLN A 123 -5.73 -3.36 -10.30
C GLN A 123 -6.07 -2.35 -11.40
N PHE A 124 -6.64 -1.23 -11.00
CA PHE A 124 -7.04 -0.10 -11.83
C PHE A 124 -6.28 1.14 -11.37
N SER A 125 -5.89 1.99 -12.30
CA SER A 125 -5.38 3.33 -12.04
C SER A 125 -6.20 4.32 -12.85
N PHE A 126 -6.76 5.30 -12.15
CA PHE A 126 -7.65 6.31 -12.72
C PHE A 126 -6.88 7.62 -12.93
N PRO A 127 -7.06 8.30 -14.07
CA PRO A 127 -6.39 9.56 -14.37
C PRO A 127 -7.07 10.72 -13.61
N THR A 128 -7.01 10.68 -12.28
CA THR A 128 -7.64 11.66 -11.38
C THR A 128 -6.71 12.80 -11.00
N ALA A 129 -5.45 12.76 -11.46
CA ALA A 129 -4.49 13.78 -11.12
C ALA A 129 -5.00 15.18 -11.46
N THR A 130 -4.88 16.11 -10.52
CA THR A 130 -5.36 17.49 -10.70
C THR A 130 -4.44 18.32 -11.59
N ASP A 131 -3.23 17.81 -11.85
CA ASP A 131 -2.23 18.44 -12.69
C ASP A 131 -1.41 17.40 -13.45
N ASP A 132 -1.01 17.73 -14.66
CA ASP A 132 -0.25 16.89 -15.58
C ASP A 132 1.13 16.47 -15.05
N LEU A 133 1.68 17.14 -14.04
CA LEU A 133 2.93 16.73 -13.38
C LEU A 133 2.72 15.65 -12.30
N LEU A 134 1.48 15.40 -11.88
CA LEU A 134 1.16 14.57 -10.72
C LEU A 134 0.62 13.17 -11.08
N GLY A 135 0.29 12.93 -12.35
CA GLY A 135 -0.26 11.65 -12.81
C GLY A 135 0.14 11.31 -14.23
N SER A 136 -0.30 10.16 -14.71
CA SER A 136 -0.05 9.67 -16.06
C SER A 136 -0.96 10.32 -17.09
N GLY A 137 -2.20 10.68 -16.70
CA GLY A 137 -3.26 11.06 -17.64
C GLY A 137 -3.82 9.87 -18.43
N LYS A 138 -3.55 8.65 -17.96
CA LYS A 138 -4.01 7.38 -18.56
C LYS A 138 -4.83 6.58 -17.56
N PHE A 139 -5.97 6.07 -18.02
CA PHE A 139 -6.63 4.98 -17.34
C PHE A 139 -5.87 3.68 -17.62
N SER A 140 -5.40 3.02 -16.57
CA SER A 140 -4.60 1.81 -16.66
C SER A 140 -5.23 0.64 -15.90
N LEU A 141 -5.01 -0.56 -16.40
CA LEU A 141 -5.54 -1.80 -15.83
C LEU A 141 -4.50 -2.92 -15.97
N GLY A 142 -4.49 -3.83 -15.01
CA GLY A 142 -3.86 -5.12 -15.17
C GLY A 142 -3.94 -5.99 -13.92
N PRO A 143 -3.24 -7.13 -13.90
CA PRO A 143 -3.29 -8.07 -12.78
C PRO A 143 -2.46 -7.59 -11.57
N SER A 144 -2.90 -8.00 -10.38
CA SER A 144 -2.17 -7.92 -9.11
C SER A 144 -2.16 -9.28 -8.41
N GLY A 145 -1.16 -9.48 -7.56
CA GLY A 145 -0.96 -10.70 -6.80
C GLY A 145 -0.17 -10.48 -5.52
N LEU A 146 -0.52 -11.24 -4.49
CA LEU A 146 0.14 -11.27 -3.19
C LEU A 146 0.41 -12.73 -2.83
N LEU A 147 1.61 -13.02 -2.36
CA LEU A 147 1.96 -14.30 -1.73
C LEU A 147 2.76 -14.00 -0.46
N LEU A 148 2.33 -14.57 0.66
CA LEU A 148 3.04 -14.42 1.92
C LEU A 148 2.99 -15.68 2.77
N TYR A 149 3.97 -15.80 3.64
CA TYR A 149 4.07 -16.79 4.69
C TYR A 149 4.02 -16.08 6.04
N GLN A 150 3.04 -16.43 6.87
CA GLN A 150 2.76 -15.81 8.16
C GLN A 150 2.75 -16.86 9.28
N THR A 151 3.53 -16.59 10.31
CA THR A 151 3.63 -17.38 11.55
C THR A 151 3.44 -16.47 12.76
N SER A 152 3.63 -16.99 13.97
CA SER A 152 3.64 -16.17 15.19
C SER A 152 4.82 -15.19 15.25
N ALA A 153 5.96 -15.50 14.62
CA ALA A 153 7.20 -14.74 14.74
C ALA A 153 7.53 -13.88 13.51
N ILE A 154 7.05 -14.26 12.33
CA ILE A 154 7.38 -13.58 11.08
C ILE A 154 6.21 -13.59 10.11
N THR A 155 6.07 -12.49 9.37
CA THR A 155 5.29 -12.38 8.14
C THR A 155 6.23 -11.94 7.03
N THR A 156 6.36 -12.70 5.96
CA THR A 156 7.20 -12.33 4.82
C THR A 156 6.52 -12.70 3.52
N GLY A 157 6.70 -11.89 2.48
CA GLY A 157 6.01 -12.11 1.22
C GLY A 157 6.46 -11.18 0.11
N LEU A 158 5.67 -11.24 -0.96
CA LEU A 158 5.83 -10.44 -2.16
C LEU A 158 4.45 -9.98 -2.62
N SER A 159 4.29 -8.67 -2.77
CA SER A 159 3.22 -8.08 -3.57
C SER A 159 3.74 -7.80 -4.97
N SER A 160 2.89 -7.96 -5.98
CA SER A 160 3.24 -7.74 -7.37
C SER A 160 2.05 -7.22 -8.14
N ASN A 161 2.30 -6.32 -9.09
CA ASN A 161 1.30 -5.89 -10.05
C ASN A 161 1.93 -5.59 -11.40
N HIS A 162 1.11 -5.64 -12.44
CA HIS A 162 1.48 -5.17 -13.76
C HIS A 162 0.29 -4.44 -14.36
N ILE A 163 0.49 -3.22 -14.86
CA ILE A 163 -0.58 -2.40 -15.43
C ILE A 163 -0.19 -1.86 -16.81
N TRP A 164 -1.19 -1.73 -17.66
CA TRP A 164 -1.08 -1.10 -18.98
C TRP A 164 -2.09 0.02 -19.12
N SER A 165 -1.75 1.09 -19.83
CA SER A 165 -2.73 2.09 -20.23
C SER A 165 -3.70 1.51 -21.25
N VAL A 166 -5.00 1.70 -21.02
CA VAL A 166 -6.08 1.25 -21.91
C VAL A 166 -6.74 2.43 -22.62
N LEU A 167 -6.91 3.55 -21.90
CA LEU A 167 -7.53 4.78 -22.39
C LEU A 167 -6.79 6.00 -21.80
N GLY A 168 -6.95 7.17 -22.40
CA GLY A 168 -6.42 8.43 -21.86
C GLY A 168 -5.91 9.36 -22.95
N ALA A 169 -5.22 10.43 -22.56
CA ALA A 169 -4.76 11.43 -23.52
C ALA A 169 -3.65 10.87 -24.43
N ASP A 170 -3.82 11.01 -25.75
CA ASP A 170 -2.86 10.55 -26.76
C ASP A 170 -1.52 11.32 -26.71
N SER A 171 -1.53 12.55 -26.17
CA SER A 171 -0.33 13.35 -25.96
C SER A 171 0.55 12.84 -24.81
N ARG A 172 0.04 11.92 -23.99
CA ARG A 172 0.73 11.40 -22.81
C ARG A 172 1.36 10.03 -23.13
N PRO A 173 2.55 9.72 -22.58
CA PRO A 173 3.18 8.41 -22.75
C PRO A 173 2.29 7.27 -22.26
N ASP A 174 2.35 6.13 -22.93
CA ASP A 174 1.63 4.94 -22.50
C ASP A 174 2.24 4.36 -21.21
N VAL A 175 1.38 3.77 -20.39
CA VAL A 175 1.77 3.10 -19.16
C VAL A 175 2.01 1.63 -19.48
N ASN A 176 3.18 1.13 -19.10
CA ASN A 176 3.51 -0.29 -19.06
C ASN A 176 4.49 -0.49 -17.90
N ARG A 177 3.97 -0.87 -16.74
CA ARG A 177 4.73 -0.89 -15.49
C ARG A 177 4.49 -2.18 -14.74
N THR A 178 5.58 -2.84 -14.37
CA THR A 178 5.58 -3.93 -13.38
C THR A 178 6.12 -3.38 -12.07
N GLU A 179 5.48 -3.77 -10.99
CA GLU A 179 5.93 -3.47 -9.64
C GLU A 179 6.04 -4.76 -8.84
N LEU A 180 7.12 -4.86 -8.09
CA LEU A 180 7.43 -5.98 -7.21
C LEU A 180 7.85 -5.39 -5.87
N GLN A 181 7.12 -5.74 -4.82
CA GLN A 181 7.34 -5.23 -3.46
C GLN A 181 7.50 -6.42 -2.51
N PRO A 182 8.75 -6.88 -2.30
CA PRO A 182 9.04 -7.82 -1.24
C PRO A 182 8.92 -7.13 0.13
N PHE A 183 8.41 -7.84 1.12
CA PHE A 183 8.27 -7.32 2.47
C PHE A 183 8.53 -8.39 3.52
N THR A 184 8.93 -7.92 4.70
CA THR A 184 9.12 -8.76 5.88
C THR A 184 8.76 -7.99 7.15
N ALA A 185 8.20 -8.70 8.12
CA ALA A 185 7.80 -8.18 9.41
C ALA A 185 8.10 -9.22 10.49
N TRP A 186 8.94 -8.86 11.46
CA TRP A 186 9.25 -9.67 12.63
C TRP A 186 8.38 -9.24 13.81
N HIS A 187 7.64 -10.21 14.36
CA HIS A 187 6.78 -10.03 15.53
C HIS A 187 7.57 -10.37 16.79
N ILE A 188 7.87 -9.34 17.58
CA ILE A 188 8.72 -9.45 18.78
C ILE A 188 7.90 -9.55 20.08
N GLY A 189 6.61 -9.84 19.95
CA GLY A 189 5.65 -10.03 21.04
C GLY A 189 5.13 -8.72 21.65
N LYS A 190 4.05 -8.82 22.43
CA LYS A 190 3.36 -7.69 23.07
C LYS A 190 2.87 -6.63 22.07
N GLY A 191 2.46 -7.05 20.88
CA GLY A 191 1.91 -6.21 19.81
C GLY A 191 2.94 -5.46 19.01
N ARG A 192 4.23 -5.75 19.21
CA ARG A 192 5.31 -5.01 18.59
C ARG A 192 5.80 -5.75 17.36
N THR A 193 5.92 -5.00 16.27
CA THR A 193 6.43 -5.49 14.99
C THR A 193 7.54 -4.57 14.49
N ILE A 194 8.60 -5.16 13.95
CA ILE A 194 9.62 -4.47 13.14
C ILE A 194 9.40 -4.92 11.70
N SER A 195 9.23 -3.99 10.77
CA SER A 195 8.99 -4.33 9.37
C SER A 195 9.96 -3.60 8.44
N ALA A 196 10.14 -4.19 7.26
CA ALA A 196 10.90 -3.62 6.16
C ALA A 196 10.20 -3.98 4.84
N ASN A 197 10.05 -2.96 3.98
CA ASN A 197 9.72 -3.11 2.57
C ASN A 197 11.03 -2.99 1.79
N LEU A 198 11.26 -3.90 0.84
CA LEU A 198 12.53 -4.09 0.14
C LEU A 198 12.52 -3.51 -1.26
#